data_AF-A0A957IVP5-F1
#
_entry.id   AF-A0A957IVP5-F1
#
_cell.length_a   1.000
_cell.length_b   1.000
_cell.length_c   1.000
_cell.angle_alpha   90.00
_cell.angle_beta   90.00
_cell.angle_gamma   90.00
#
_symmetry.space_group_name_H-M   'P 1'
#
loop_
_entity.id
_entity.type
_entity.pdbx_description
1 polymer ?
#
loop_
_entity_poly.entity_id
_entity_poly.type
_entity_poly.pdbx_seq_one_letter_code
_entity_poly.pdbx_strand_id
1 'polypeptide(L)'
;MNNWIRQFFAPPTYADPRQDRLAKQLHLLLLLGIGMTSIYAPLVYLATQDTAGPIASGCMFFVTVVFVWLLKNGRLYLVSSLIIGISYAAIMLSLTFNGGIRDQAIVTLIMLLTLAALFLGERFVVFLGLLSSLILTVLYAAERMGIIVDPDYNVPSQIDDLL
;
A
#
# COMPACT_ATOMS: atom_id res chain seq x y z
N MET A 1 31.40 -5.83 19.12
CA MET A 1 30.56 -5.25 18.04
C MET A 1 29.52 -6.31 17.65
N ASN A 2 28.23 -6.13 18.00
CA ASN A 2 27.04 -6.78 17.39
C ASN A 2 25.74 -6.70 18.23
N ASN A 3 25.72 -6.00 19.37
CA ASN A 3 24.48 -5.82 20.12
C ASN A 3 23.49 -4.88 19.42
N TRP A 4 23.99 -3.89 18.67
CA TRP A 4 23.15 -2.91 17.98
C TRP A 4 22.27 -3.52 16.88
N ILE A 5 22.84 -4.43 16.07
CA ILE A 5 22.08 -5.14 15.02
C ILE A 5 20.98 -5.99 15.67
N ARG A 6 21.32 -6.75 16.72
CA ARG A 6 20.31 -7.56 17.45
C ARG A 6 19.20 -6.70 18.03
N GLN A 7 19.52 -5.52 18.56
CA GLN A 7 18.54 -4.57 19.08
C GLN A 7 17.71 -3.93 17.95
N PHE A 8 18.23 -3.85 16.73
CA PHE A 8 17.46 -3.41 15.57
C PHE A 8 16.40 -4.43 15.13
N PHE A 9 16.72 -5.72 15.17
CA PHE A 9 15.80 -6.80 14.80
C PHE A 9 14.90 -7.30 15.95
N ALA A 10 15.14 -6.83 17.18
CA ALA A 10 14.28 -7.17 18.31
C ALA A 10 12.93 -6.44 18.20
N PRO A 11 11.80 -7.17 18.27
CA PRO A 11 10.48 -6.54 18.26
C PRO A 11 10.26 -5.74 19.55
N PRO A 12 9.48 -4.64 19.49
CA PRO A 12 9.09 -3.89 20.68
C PRO A 12 8.17 -4.72 21.58
N THR A 13 8.27 -4.53 22.89
CA THR A 13 7.43 -5.19 23.90
C THR A 13 6.46 -4.20 24.52
N TYR A 14 5.19 -4.61 24.67
CA TYR A 14 4.13 -3.80 25.27
C TYR A 14 3.53 -4.49 26.50
N ALA A 15 2.99 -3.72 27.44
CA ALA A 15 2.37 -4.25 28.66
C ALA A 15 1.04 -4.98 28.38
N ASP A 16 0.26 -4.50 27.41
CA ASP A 16 -0.97 -5.15 26.96
C ASP A 16 -0.64 -6.31 26.00
N PRO A 17 -1.03 -7.57 26.31
CA PRO A 17 -0.79 -8.72 25.45
C PRO A 17 -1.37 -8.58 24.04
N ARG A 18 -2.46 -7.83 23.87
CA ARG A 18 -3.07 -7.60 22.54
C ARG A 18 -2.21 -6.67 21.71
N GLN A 19 -1.78 -5.55 22.27
CA GLN A 19 -0.91 -4.58 21.59
C GLN A 19 0.46 -5.19 21.29
N ASP A 20 1.00 -6.00 22.19
CA ASP A 20 2.28 -6.69 22.00
C ASP A 20 2.26 -7.63 20.77
N ARG A 21 1.16 -8.39 20.60
CA ARG A 21 0.96 -9.24 19.42
C ARG A 21 0.88 -8.42 18.14
N LEU A 22 0.08 -7.35 18.14
CA LEU A 22 -0.06 -6.46 16.97
C LEU A 22 1.26 -5.79 16.61
N ALA A 23 2.03 -5.33 17.60
CA ALA A 23 3.30 -4.69 17.38
C ALA A 23 4.35 -5.66 16.81
N LYS A 24 4.36 -6.92 17.25
CA LYS A 24 5.21 -7.98 16.69
C LYS A 24 4.85 -8.27 15.23
N GLN A 25 3.55 -8.39 14.93
CA GLN A 25 3.07 -8.60 13.55
C GLN A 25 3.45 -7.41 12.65
N LEU A 26 3.22 -6.18 13.12
CA LEU A 26 3.54 -4.98 12.37
C LEU A 26 5.05 -4.80 12.16
N HIS A 27 5.86 -5.13 13.18
CA HIS A 27 7.31 -5.12 13.07
C HIS A 27 7.80 -6.12 12.03
N LEU A 28 7.26 -7.34 12.02
CA LEU A 28 7.59 -8.35 11.03
C LEU A 28 7.20 -7.88 9.62
N LEU A 29 6.01 -7.29 9.46
CA LEU A 29 5.56 -6.75 8.18
C LEU A 29 6.49 -5.63 7.68
N LEU A 30 6.93 -4.73 8.56
CA LEU A 30 7.89 -3.68 8.22
C LEU A 30 9.26 -4.25 7.83
N LEU A 31 9.76 -5.26 8.54
CA LEU A 31 11.02 -5.92 8.18
C LEU A 31 10.93 -6.62 6.82
N LEU A 32 9.81 -7.29 6.53
CA LEU A 32 9.54 -7.85 5.21
C LEU A 32 9.50 -6.76 4.14
N GLY A 33 8.85 -5.62 4.41
CA GLY A 33 8.81 -4.47 3.51
C GLY A 33 10.21 -3.91 3.21
N ILE A 34 11.07 -3.80 4.22
CA ILE A 34 12.47 -3.41 4.07
C ILE A 34 13.21 -4.41 3.16
N GLY A 35 13.07 -5.72 3.43
CA GLY A 35 13.70 -6.76 2.61
C GLY A 35 13.23 -6.72 1.15
N MET A 36 11.92 -6.63 0.94
CA MET A 36 11.32 -6.56 -0.40
C MET A 36 11.77 -5.33 -1.16
N THR A 37 11.69 -4.14 -0.57
CA THR A 37 12.12 -2.88 -1.23
C THR A 37 13.62 -2.88 -1.55
N SER A 38 14.44 -3.47 -0.67
CA SER A 38 15.89 -3.59 -0.90
C SER A 38 16.23 -4.47 -2.09
N ILE A 39 15.46 -5.55 -2.31
CA ILE A 39 15.66 -6.47 -3.44
C ILE A 39 15.02 -5.92 -4.71
N TYR A 40 13.86 -5.26 -4.60
CA TYR A 40 13.09 -4.75 -5.72
C TYR A 40 13.80 -3.60 -6.45
N ALA A 41 14.40 -2.66 -5.71
CA ALA A 41 15.08 -1.50 -6.30
C ALA A 41 16.16 -1.86 -7.35
N PRO A 42 17.15 -2.73 -7.06
CA PRO A 42 18.14 -3.13 -8.07
C PRO A 42 17.53 -3.95 -9.20
N LEU A 43 16.50 -4.75 -8.92
CA LEU A 43 15.83 -5.56 -9.95
C LEU A 43 15.15 -4.67 -11.00
N VAL A 44 14.42 -3.64 -10.56
CA VAL A 44 13.78 -2.66 -11.47
C VAL A 44 14.82 -1.89 -12.27
N TYR A 45 15.92 -1.47 -11.63
CA TYR A 45 17.01 -0.78 -12.32
C TYR A 45 17.59 -1.64 -13.44
N LEU A 46 17.86 -2.91 -13.18
CA LEU A 46 18.42 -3.83 -14.17
C LEU A 46 17.44 -4.12 -15.32
N ALA A 47 16.13 -4.16 -15.03
CA ALA A 47 15.11 -4.47 -16.03
C ALA A 47 14.78 -3.29 -16.95
N THR A 48 14.72 -2.07 -16.41
CA THR A 48 14.22 -0.88 -17.13
C THR A 48 15.33 0.10 -17.53
N GLN A 49 16.48 0.05 -16.87
CA GLN A 49 17.55 1.06 -16.94
C GLN A 49 17.08 2.49 -16.59
N ASP A 50 15.87 2.63 -16.03
CA ASP A 50 15.33 3.90 -15.56
C ASP A 50 15.75 4.15 -14.10
N THR A 51 16.07 5.40 -13.79
CA THR A 51 16.48 5.84 -12.45
C THR A 51 15.29 6.23 -11.58
N ALA A 52 14.12 6.52 -12.15
CA ALA A 52 12.95 6.93 -11.38
C ALA A 52 12.44 5.82 -10.43
N GLY A 53 12.36 4.58 -10.92
CA GLY A 53 11.92 3.42 -10.12
C GLY A 53 12.80 3.14 -8.90
N PRO A 54 14.13 3.07 -9.04
CA PRO A 54 15.05 2.92 -7.91
C PRO A 54 15.00 4.07 -6.90
N ILE A 55 14.85 5.32 -7.36
CA ILE A 55 14.71 6.49 -6.46
C ILE A 55 13.44 6.35 -5.62
N ALA A 56 12.30 6.06 -6.25
CA ALA A 56 11.03 5.86 -5.53
C ALA A 56 11.12 4.69 -4.53
N SER A 57 11.76 3.59 -4.92
CA SER A 57 11.99 2.44 -4.05
C SER A 57 12.91 2.77 -2.87
N GLY A 58 13.94 3.58 -3.09
CA GLY A 58 14.82 4.10 -2.04
C GLY A 58 14.07 4.99 -1.05
N CYS A 59 13.22 5.90 -1.53
CA CYS A 59 12.35 6.71 -0.66
C CYS A 59 11.43 5.82 0.19
N MET A 60 10.81 4.80 -0.40
CA MET A 60 9.98 3.84 0.34
C MET A 60 10.77 3.06 1.39
N PHE A 61 12.00 2.68 1.10
CA PHE A 61 12.90 2.05 2.08
C PHE A 61 13.12 2.97 3.28
N PHE A 62 13.47 4.24 3.06
CA PHE A 62 13.66 5.22 4.14
C PHE A 62 12.39 5.43 4.96
N VAL A 63 11.23 5.57 4.32
CA VAL A 63 9.93 5.69 5.01
C VAL A 63 9.67 4.46 5.90
N THR A 64 9.94 3.26 5.39
CA THR A 64 9.74 2.02 6.15
C THR A 64 10.69 1.94 7.36
N VAL A 65 11.95 2.37 7.21
CA VAL A 65 12.89 2.47 8.34
C VAL A 65 12.41 3.47 9.39
N VAL A 66 11.88 4.63 8.97
CA VAL A 66 11.28 5.62 9.89
C VAL A 66 10.08 5.00 10.64
N PHE A 67 9.25 4.19 9.98
CA PHE A 67 8.15 3.48 10.65
C PHE A 67 8.63 2.46 11.67
N VAL A 68 9.70 1.70 11.37
CA VAL A 68 10.33 0.81 12.37
C VAL A 68 10.80 1.61 13.58
N TRP A 69 11.43 2.77 13.36
CA TRP A 69 11.88 3.63 14.43
C TRP A 69 10.72 4.19 15.28
N LEU A 70 9.65 4.67 14.64
CA LEU A 70 8.45 5.15 15.33
C LEU A 70 7.75 4.03 16.14
N LEU A 71 7.71 2.82 15.59
CA LEU A 71 7.12 1.65 16.24
C LEU A 71 7.88 1.28 17.52
N LYS A 72 9.21 1.43 17.51
CA LYS A 72 10.06 1.22 18.70
C LYS A 72 9.87 2.28 19.77
N ASN A 73 9.44 3.48 19.39
CA ASN A 73 9.10 4.56 20.31
C ASN A 73 7.69 4.42 20.91
N GLY A 74 7.06 3.24 20.82
CA GLY A 74 5.74 2.99 21.39
C GLY A 74 4.57 3.53 20.57
N ARG A 75 4.80 4.09 19.38
CA ARG A 75 3.78 4.77 18.57
C ARG A 75 3.01 3.83 17.65
N LEU A 76 2.52 2.70 18.17
CA LEU A 76 1.83 1.65 17.42
C LEU A 76 0.69 2.21 16.54
N TYR A 77 -0.28 2.89 17.15
CA TYR A 77 -1.48 3.38 16.46
C TYR A 77 -1.15 4.39 15.35
N LEU A 78 -0.17 5.27 15.59
CA LEU A 78 0.26 6.26 14.60
C LEU A 78 0.88 5.55 13.39
N VAL A 79 1.78 4.59 13.62
CA VAL A 79 2.41 3.83 12.52
C VAL A 79 1.38 3.03 11.75
N SER A 80 0.47 2.34 12.42
CA SER A 80 -0.65 1.63 11.77
C SER A 80 -1.51 2.57 10.92
N SER A 81 -1.89 3.73 11.47
CA SER A 81 -2.70 4.71 10.73
C SER A 81 -1.99 5.29 9.50
N LEU A 82 -0.67 5.54 9.59
CA LEU A 82 0.11 6.07 8.49
C LEU A 82 0.28 5.02 7.39
N ILE A 83 0.60 3.77 7.75
CA ILE A 83 0.74 2.68 6.78
C ILE A 83 -0.58 2.51 6.04
N ILE A 84 -1.68 2.37 6.77
CA ILE A 84 -3.00 2.16 6.16
C ILE A 84 -3.41 3.37 5.32
N GLY A 85 -3.20 4.59 5.82
CA GLY A 85 -3.53 5.82 5.09
C GLY A 85 -2.73 6.01 3.81
N ILE A 86 -1.42 5.75 3.84
CA ILE A 86 -0.55 5.85 2.66
C ILE A 86 -0.90 4.76 1.65
N SER A 87 -1.07 3.52 2.09
CA SER A 87 -1.50 2.42 1.22
C SER A 87 -2.87 2.71 0.60
N TYR A 88 -3.81 3.26 1.37
CA TYR A 88 -5.12 3.66 0.88
C TYR A 88 -5.01 4.74 -0.20
N ALA A 89 -4.24 5.80 0.06
CA ALA A 89 -4.02 6.87 -0.90
C ALA A 89 -3.34 6.36 -2.18
N ALA A 90 -2.36 5.46 -2.06
CA ALA A 90 -1.69 4.85 -3.20
C ALA A 90 -2.66 4.00 -4.06
N ILE A 91 -3.53 3.22 -3.43
CA ILE A 91 -4.57 2.44 -4.13
C ILE A 91 -5.54 3.38 -4.85
N MET A 92 -5.98 4.46 -4.20
CA MET A 92 -6.90 5.43 -4.80
C MET A 92 -6.27 6.17 -5.98
N LEU A 93 -4.99 6.55 -5.86
CA LEU A 93 -4.22 7.11 -6.98
C LEU A 93 -4.11 6.09 -8.13
N SER A 94 -3.78 4.82 -7.83
CA SER A 94 -3.73 3.76 -8.85
C SER A 94 -5.07 3.61 -9.57
N LEU A 95 -6.18 3.48 -8.83
CA LEU A 95 -7.52 3.37 -9.40
C LEU A 95 -7.88 4.57 -10.30
N THR A 96 -7.41 5.76 -9.95
CA THR A 96 -7.68 6.98 -10.72
C THR A 96 -6.87 7.05 -12.01
N PHE A 97 -5.62 6.56 -12.01
CA PHE A 97 -4.70 6.70 -13.14
C PHE A 97 -4.55 5.44 -14.02
N ASN A 98 -4.81 4.23 -13.50
CA ASN A 98 -4.48 2.96 -14.15
C ASN A 98 -5.70 2.17 -14.67
N GLY A 99 -6.85 2.81 -14.93
CA GLY A 99 -7.97 2.15 -15.62
C GLY A 99 -9.20 1.82 -14.76
N GLY A 100 -9.43 2.57 -13.68
CA GLY A 100 -10.72 2.58 -12.98
C GLY A 100 -11.05 1.28 -12.25
N ILE A 101 -12.32 0.86 -12.29
CA ILE A 101 -12.88 -0.21 -11.43
C ILE A 101 -12.39 -1.62 -11.84
N ARG A 102 -11.76 -1.77 -12.99
CA ARG A 102 -11.30 -3.08 -13.49
C ARG A 102 -9.88 -3.43 -13.04
N ASP A 103 -9.19 -2.49 -12.40
CA ASP A 103 -7.83 -2.67 -11.89
C ASP A 103 -7.81 -3.69 -10.73
N GLN A 104 -6.74 -4.47 -10.65
CA GLN A 104 -6.43 -5.39 -9.54
C GLN A 104 -6.39 -4.67 -8.18
N ALA A 105 -6.21 -3.35 -8.19
CA ALA A 105 -6.28 -2.48 -7.02
C ALA A 105 -7.53 -2.68 -6.15
N ILE A 106 -8.68 -3.12 -6.72
CA ILE A 106 -9.88 -3.44 -5.92
C ILE A 106 -9.64 -4.62 -4.97
N VAL A 107 -8.94 -5.66 -5.42
CA VAL A 107 -8.62 -6.82 -4.57
C VAL A 107 -7.70 -6.39 -3.43
N THR A 108 -6.72 -5.53 -3.74
CA THR A 108 -5.82 -4.94 -2.74
C THR A 108 -6.58 -4.07 -1.73
N LEU A 109 -7.62 -3.36 -2.15
CA LEU A 109 -8.46 -2.55 -1.27
C LEU A 109 -9.19 -3.39 -0.21
N ILE A 110 -9.73 -4.55 -0.59
CA ILE A 110 -10.40 -5.48 0.35
C ILE A 110 -9.39 -6.00 1.38
N MET A 111 -8.19 -6.37 0.92
CA MET A 111 -7.12 -6.80 1.81
C MET A 111 -6.70 -5.67 2.76
N LEU A 112 -6.61 -4.44 2.27
CA LEU A 112 -6.27 -3.26 3.07
C LEU A 112 -7.34 -2.97 4.14
N LEU A 113 -8.63 -3.07 3.80
CA LEU A 113 -9.73 -2.92 4.77
C LEU A 113 -9.67 -3.98 5.87
N THR A 114 -9.29 -5.22 5.52
CA THR A 114 -9.09 -6.30 6.48
C THR A 114 -7.92 -6.00 7.43
N LEU A 115 -6.81 -5.48 6.91
CA LEU A 115 -5.69 -5.03 7.74
C LEU A 115 -6.08 -3.84 8.62
N ALA A 116 -6.90 -2.91 8.11
CA ALA A 116 -7.41 -1.80 8.88
C ALA A 116 -8.28 -2.26 10.05
N ALA A 117 -9.09 -3.30 9.85
CA ALA A 117 -9.88 -3.93 10.90
C ALA A 117 -8.99 -4.48 12.01
N LEU A 118 -7.93 -5.17 11.59
CA LEU A 118 -7.00 -5.82 12.51
C LEU A 118 -6.20 -4.80 13.34
N PHE A 119 -5.73 -3.70 12.73
CA PHE A 119 -4.82 -2.76 13.40
C PHE A 119 -5.49 -1.55 14.06
N LEU A 120 -6.58 -1.02 13.47
CA LEU A 120 -7.22 0.22 13.92
C LEU A 120 -8.63 0.00 14.51
N GLY A 121 -9.14 -1.23 14.40
CA GLY A 121 -10.44 -1.62 14.94
C GLY A 121 -11.62 -1.30 14.03
N GLU A 122 -12.80 -1.77 14.43
CA GLU A 122 -14.02 -1.80 13.61
C GLU A 122 -14.48 -0.42 13.13
N ARG A 123 -14.40 0.60 13.98
CA ARG A 123 -14.84 1.97 13.64
C ARG A 123 -14.10 2.53 12.44
N PHE A 124 -12.79 2.25 12.35
CA PHE A 124 -11.97 2.75 11.26
C PHE A 124 -12.28 2.04 9.94
N VAL A 125 -12.63 0.75 10.01
CA VAL A 125 -13.07 -0.03 8.83
C VAL A 125 -14.38 0.50 8.28
N VAL A 126 -15.35 0.77 9.15
CA VAL A 126 -16.65 1.32 8.71
C VAL A 126 -16.42 2.65 8.02
N PHE A 127 -15.58 3.51 8.60
CA PHE A 127 -15.23 4.80 7.98
C PHE A 127 -14.56 4.63 6.62
N LEU A 128 -13.49 3.83 6.52
CA LEU A 128 -12.81 3.58 5.24
C LEU A 128 -13.70 2.87 4.23
N GLY A 129 -14.59 1.98 4.66
CA GLY A 129 -15.53 1.27 3.80
C GLY A 129 -16.55 2.21 3.19
N LEU A 130 -17.15 3.10 4.00
CA LEU A 130 -18.06 4.14 3.51
C LEU A 130 -17.34 5.10 2.55
N LEU A 131 -16.13 5.54 2.91
CA LEU A 131 -15.33 6.42 2.06
C LEU A 131 -14.99 5.74 0.71
N SER A 132 -14.60 4.46 0.75
CA SER A 132 -14.32 3.67 -0.45
C SER A 132 -15.56 3.48 -1.31
N SER A 133 -16.71 3.19 -0.70
CA SER A 133 -17.98 3.07 -1.42
C SER A 133 -18.34 4.38 -2.12
N LEU A 134 -18.14 5.52 -1.47
CA LEU A 134 -18.37 6.83 -2.06
C LEU A 134 -17.44 7.08 -3.25
N ILE A 135 -16.13 6.84 -3.09
CA ILE A 135 -15.13 7.04 -4.14
C ILE A 135 -15.42 6.13 -5.34
N LEU A 136 -15.70 4.84 -5.12
CA LEU A 136 -16.04 3.91 -6.19
C LEU A 136 -17.32 4.31 -6.92
N THR A 137 -18.32 4.84 -6.20
CA THR A 137 -19.55 5.37 -6.82
C THR A 137 -19.24 6.56 -7.73
N VAL A 138 -18.37 7.48 -7.28
CA VAL A 138 -17.95 8.65 -8.07
C VAL A 138 -17.14 8.21 -9.29
N LEU A 139 -16.19 7.28 -9.14
CA LEU A 139 -15.43 6.72 -10.26
C LEU A 139 -16.34 6.06 -11.28
N TYR A 140 -17.30 5.24 -10.83
CA TYR A 140 -18.27 4.58 -11.71
C TYR A 140 -19.10 5.60 -12.50
N ALA A 141 -19.57 6.66 -11.85
CA ALA A 141 -20.31 7.72 -12.52
C ALA A 141 -19.43 8.46 -13.55
N ALA A 142 -18.17 8.76 -13.21
CA ALA A 142 -17.23 9.42 -14.10
C ALA A 142 -16.88 8.57 -15.33
N GLU A 143 -16.73 7.25 -15.15
CA GLU A 143 -16.55 6.27 -16.22
C GLU A 143 -17.78 6.24 -17.15
N ARG A 144 -18.99 6.21 -16.59
CA ARG A 144 -20.24 6.22 -17.38
C ARG A 144 -20.46 7.52 -18.15
N MET A 145 -19.92 8.64 -17.67
CA MET A 145 -19.96 9.93 -18.37
C MET A 145 -18.85 10.08 -19.43
N GLY A 146 -17.93 9.12 -19.53
CA GLY A 146 -16.79 9.19 -20.46
C GLY A 146 -15.73 10.23 -20.05
N ILE A 147 -15.71 10.65 -18.78
CA ILE A 147 -14.70 11.59 -18.25
C ILE A 147 -13.37 10.86 -18.08
N ILE A 148 -13.41 9.58 -17.69
CA ILE A 148 -12.25 8.70 -17.56
C ILE A 148 -12.25 7.77 -18.77
N VAL A 149 -11.22 7.91 -19.62
CA VAL A 149 -11.04 7.05 -20.80
C VAL A 149 -10.22 5.83 -20.36
N ASP A 150 -10.79 4.64 -20.55
CA ASP A 150 -10.11 3.36 -20.29
C ASP A 150 -9.01 3.17 -21.35
N PRO A 151 -7.71 3.18 -20.99
CA PRO A 151 -6.61 3.10 -21.95
C PRO A 151 -6.65 1.84 -22.81
N ASP A 152 -7.24 0.77 -22.27
CA ASP A 152 -7.31 -0.55 -22.91
C ASP A 152 -8.62 -0.75 -23.72
N TYR A 153 -9.53 0.23 -23.75
CA TYR A 153 -10.68 0.21 -24.67
C TYR A 153 -10.30 0.73 -26.07
N ASN A 154 -9.09 0.41 -26.54
CA ASN A 154 -8.82 0.36 -27.97
C ASN A 154 -9.42 -0.96 -28.47
N VAL A 155 -10.72 -0.94 -28.80
CA VAL A 155 -11.33 -1.98 -29.63
C VAL A 155 -10.46 -2.05 -30.89
N PRO A 156 -9.72 -3.15 -31.16
CA PRO A 156 -9.02 -3.26 -32.43
C PRO A 156 -10.10 -3.12 -33.48
N SER A 157 -9.96 -2.17 -34.40
CA SER A 157 -10.85 -2.05 -35.55
C SER A 157 -10.61 -3.24 -36.48
N GLN A 158 -10.97 -4.45 -36.05
CA GLN A 158 -11.06 -5.66 -36.88
C GLN A 158 -12.11 -5.50 -38.00
N ILE A 159 -12.73 -4.34 -38.12
CA ILE A 159 -13.63 -3.97 -39.20
C ILE A 159 -12.84 -3.44 -40.42
N ASP A 160 -11.60 -2.97 -40.25
CA ASP A 160 -10.82 -2.41 -41.37
C ASP A 160 -10.06 -3.47 -42.19
N ASP A 161 -9.87 -4.69 -41.67
CA ASP A 161 -9.21 -5.80 -42.38
C ASP A 161 -10.18 -6.70 -43.19
N LEU A 162 -11.48 -6.36 -43.23
CA LEU A 162 -12.52 -7.13 -43.94
C LEU A 162 -13.13 -6.40 -45.16
N LEU A 163 -12.58 -5.24 -45.56
CA LEU A 163 -12.98 -4.49 -46.76
C LEU A 163 -11.79 -4.30 -47.71
#